data_AF-A0AAW1Y7H6-F1
#
_entry.id   AF-A0AAW1Y7H6-F1
#
_cell.length_a   1.000
_cell.length_b   1.000
_cell.length_c   1.000
_cell.angle_alpha   90.00
_cell.angle_beta   90.00
_cell.angle_gamma   90.00
#
_symmetry.space_group_name_H-M   'P 1'
#
loop_
_entity.id
_entity.type
_entity.pdbx_description
1 polymer ?
#
loop_
_entity_poly.entity_id
_entity_poly.type
_entity_poly.pdbx_seq_one_letter_code
_entity_poly.pdbx_strand_id
1 'polypeptide(L)'
;MDKFNLGQLGNLGERLKTSGAQMGRMVSGKVKEILQAPTPESRMIDEATLETLEEPNWGMNLRICAMINSEEFSGCEVVRAIKKKISGKSVVSQRLSLDLLEACTMNCEKVFSEVASEKLDEMLRMIDNRRLITRIGKGYAIVKGLGRV
;
A
#
# COMPACT_ATOMS: atom_id res chain seq x y z
N MET A 1 -59.97 25.48 -19.38
CA MET A 1 -58.73 24.79 -19.75
C MET A 1 -57.59 25.80 -19.61
N ASP A 2 -56.56 25.68 -18.77
CA ASP A 2 -56.06 24.55 -17.98
C ASP A 2 -55.34 25.02 -16.70
N LYS A 3 -55.49 24.21 -15.66
CA LYS A 3 -54.85 24.34 -14.35
C LYS A 3 -53.42 23.80 -14.45
N PHE A 4 -52.40 24.65 -14.42
CA PHE A 4 -51.03 24.20 -14.16
C PHE A 4 -50.74 24.23 -12.66
N ASN A 5 -50.67 23.03 -12.09
CA ASN A 5 -50.47 22.76 -10.67
C ASN A 5 -49.05 23.11 -10.22
N LEU A 6 -48.93 24.01 -9.25
CA LEU A 6 -47.69 24.43 -8.58
C LEU A 6 -47.04 23.31 -7.72
N GLY A 7 -47.63 22.11 -7.66
CA GLY A 7 -47.13 20.96 -6.90
C GLY A 7 -46.00 20.16 -7.58
N GLN A 8 -45.68 20.40 -8.85
CA GLN A 8 -44.67 19.60 -9.58
C GLN A 8 -43.23 20.15 -9.49
N LEU A 9 -43.04 21.42 -9.09
CA LEU A 9 -41.72 22.04 -8.96
C LEU A 9 -40.96 21.63 -7.68
N GLY A 10 -41.67 21.10 -6.66
CA GLY A 10 -41.03 20.64 -5.42
C GLY A 10 -40.25 19.32 -5.58
N ASN A 11 -40.71 18.42 -6.46
CA ASN A 11 -40.17 17.06 -6.55
C ASN A 11 -38.95 16.93 -7.49
N LEU A 12 -38.62 17.98 -8.26
CA LEU A 12 -37.39 18.03 -9.06
C LEU A 12 -36.19 18.46 -8.22
N GLY A 13 -36.40 19.29 -7.19
CA GLY A 13 -35.34 19.76 -6.29
C GLY A 13 -34.82 18.68 -5.32
N GLU A 14 -35.68 17.75 -4.90
CA GLU A 14 -35.31 16.70 -3.94
C GLU A 14 -34.56 15.52 -4.58
N ARG A 15 -34.75 15.27 -5.88
CA ARG A 15 -34.02 14.22 -6.62
C ARG A 15 -32.64 14.63 -7.11
N LEU A 16 -32.33 15.93 -7.17
CA LEU A 16 -31.00 16.44 -7.54
C LEU A 16 -30.02 16.44 -6.36
N LYS A 17 -30.49 16.55 -5.11
CA LYS A 17 -29.62 16.50 -3.92
C LYS A 17 -29.11 15.09 -3.61
N THR A 18 -29.81 14.04 -4.03
CA THR A 18 -29.43 12.65 -3.73
C THR A 18 -28.48 12.03 -4.76
N SER A 19 -28.40 12.56 -5.99
CA SER A 19 -27.51 12.01 -7.03
C SER A 19 -26.07 12.51 -6.96
N GLY A 20 -25.81 13.66 -6.30
CA GLY A 20 -24.45 14.23 -6.19
C GLY A 20 -23.58 13.59 -5.11
N ALA A 21 -24.19 13.01 -4.06
CA ALA A 21 -23.47 12.53 -2.87
C ALA A 21 -22.80 11.15 -3.05
N GLN A 22 -23.16 10.39 -4.09
CA GLN A 22 -22.60 9.05 -4.33
C GLN A 22 -21.48 9.02 -5.39
N MET A 23 -21.38 10.00 -6.30
CA MET A 23 -20.31 10.01 -7.31
C MET A 23 -19.00 10.64 -6.81
N GLY A 24 -19.02 11.38 -5.71
CA GLY A 24 -17.83 12.03 -5.15
C GLY A 24 -16.82 11.09 -4.47
N ARG A 25 -17.21 9.85 -4.12
CA ARG A 25 -16.32 8.96 -3.35
C ARG A 25 -15.35 8.13 -4.20
N MET A 26 -15.67 7.85 -5.47
CA MET A 26 -14.84 6.96 -6.30
C MET A 26 -13.73 7.69 -7.09
N VAL A 27 -13.85 9.01 -7.28
CA VAL A 27 -12.83 9.81 -8.00
C VAL A 27 -11.81 10.46 -7.04
N SER A 28 -12.06 10.44 -5.72
CA SER A 28 -11.18 11.12 -4.75
C SER A 28 -9.89 10.35 -4.45
N GLY A 29 -9.93 9.01 -4.38
CA GLY A 29 -8.77 8.21 -3.95
C GLY A 29 -7.58 8.28 -4.91
N LYS A 30 -7.83 8.06 -6.20
CA LYS A 30 -6.79 7.97 -7.24
C LYS A 30 -6.19 9.34 -7.61
N VAL A 31 -6.98 10.41 -7.51
CA VAL A 31 -6.51 11.78 -7.78
C VAL A 31 -5.76 12.36 -6.57
N LYS A 32 -6.16 12.02 -5.33
CA LYS A 32 -5.37 12.37 -4.13
C LYS A 32 -3.98 11.74 -4.15
N GLU A 33 -3.86 10.50 -4.62
CA GLU A 33 -2.59 9.78 -4.69
C GLU A 33 -1.60 10.37 -5.72
N ILE A 34 -2.12 11.03 -6.77
CA ILE A 34 -1.32 11.69 -7.82
C ILE A 34 -0.81 13.06 -7.36
N LEU A 35 -1.53 13.73 -6.46
CA LEU A 35 -1.19 15.08 -5.95
C LEU A 35 -0.56 15.07 -4.55
N GLN A 36 -0.46 13.91 -3.90
CA GLN A 36 0.20 13.78 -2.61
C GLN A 36 1.70 14.01 -2.76
N ALA A 37 2.21 15.01 -2.04
CA ALA A 37 3.64 15.22 -1.89
C ALA A 37 4.30 13.92 -1.39
N PRO A 38 5.53 13.58 -1.86
CA PRO A 38 6.23 12.39 -1.42
C PRO A 38 6.34 12.36 0.10
N THR A 39 5.77 11.33 0.73
CA THR A 39 5.85 11.16 2.18
C THR A 39 7.31 10.85 2.59
N PRO A 40 7.70 11.09 3.85
CA PRO A 40 9.03 10.72 4.34
C PRO A 40 9.34 9.23 4.12
N GLU A 41 8.35 8.35 4.28
CA GLU A 41 8.44 6.91 4.02
C GLU A 41 8.73 6.65 2.54
N SER A 42 7.93 7.23 1.64
CA SER A 42 8.09 7.05 0.20
C SER A 42 9.47 7.50 -0.27
N ARG A 43 9.97 8.63 0.23
CA ARG A 43 11.31 9.14 -0.12
C ARG A 43 12.41 8.19 0.31
N MET A 44 12.37 7.71 1.55
CA MET A 44 13.42 6.80 2.02
C MET A 44 13.35 5.44 1.32
N ILE A 45 12.15 4.97 0.96
CA ILE A 45 11.98 3.76 0.14
C ILE A 45 12.52 3.98 -1.27
N ASP A 46 12.27 5.15 -1.88
CA ASP A 46 12.83 5.50 -3.18
C ASP A 46 14.36 5.48 -3.16
N GLU A 47 14.98 6.06 -2.12
CA GLU A 47 16.44 6.06 -1.92
C GLU A 47 17.00 4.65 -1.68
N ALA A 48 16.33 3.82 -0.88
CA ALA A 48 16.74 2.45 -0.58
C ALA A 48 16.60 1.50 -1.79
N THR A 49 15.83 1.90 -2.80
CA THR A 49 15.48 1.07 -3.97
C THR A 49 15.80 1.77 -5.29
N LEU A 50 16.79 2.67 -5.27
CA LEU A 50 17.30 3.35 -6.47
C LEU A 50 17.78 2.34 -7.50
N GLU A 51 17.43 2.57 -8.76
CA GLU A 51 17.79 1.66 -9.86
C GLU A 51 19.28 1.64 -10.21
N THR A 52 20.03 2.62 -9.69
CA THR A 52 21.49 2.70 -9.80
C THR A 52 22.21 1.83 -8.78
N LEU A 53 21.50 1.26 -7.80
CA LEU A 53 22.08 0.36 -6.81
C LEU A 53 22.25 -1.04 -7.41
N GLU A 54 23.44 -1.62 -7.27
CA GLU A 54 23.68 -3.00 -7.68
C GLU A 54 23.10 -3.99 -6.66
N GLU A 55 23.26 -3.68 -5.37
CA GLU A 55 22.94 -4.52 -4.22
C GLU A 55 22.05 -3.80 -3.20
N PRO A 56 21.35 -4.53 -2.31
CA PRO A 56 20.57 -3.94 -1.24
C PRO A 56 21.39 -3.03 -0.32
N ASN A 57 20.89 -1.82 -0.07
CA ASN A 57 21.46 -0.95 0.94
C ASN A 57 20.98 -1.39 2.34
N TRP A 58 21.65 -2.40 2.90
CA TRP A 58 21.27 -2.95 4.21
C TRP A 58 21.26 -1.91 5.33
N GLY A 59 22.13 -0.90 5.27
CA GLY A 59 22.14 0.20 6.23
C GLY A 59 20.82 0.99 6.20
N MET A 60 20.32 1.34 5.00
CA MET A 60 19.03 1.99 4.85
C MET A 60 17.86 1.07 5.20
N ASN A 61 17.90 -0.20 4.76
CA ASN A 61 16.83 -1.15 5.04
C ASN A 61 16.63 -1.35 6.56
N LEU A 62 17.73 -1.50 7.31
CA LEU A 62 17.69 -1.64 8.76
C LEU A 62 17.28 -0.34 9.45
N ARG A 63 17.66 0.82 8.91
CA ARG A 63 17.18 2.12 9.40
C ARG A 63 15.68 2.27 9.21
N ILE A 64 15.13 1.87 8.08
CA ILE A 64 13.68 1.86 7.84
C ILE A 64 12.99 0.94 8.87
N CYS A 65 13.53 -0.26 9.11
CA CYS A 65 13.01 -1.16 10.15
C CYS A 65 13.04 -0.52 11.54
N ALA A 66 14.13 0.16 11.89
CA ALA A 66 14.26 0.86 13.16
C ALA A 66 13.19 1.95 13.32
N MET A 67 12.94 2.76 12.28
CA MET A 67 11.92 3.81 12.29
C MET A 67 10.49 3.26 12.38
N ILE A 68 10.22 2.10 11.79
CA ILE A 68 8.92 1.42 11.95
C ILE A 68 8.73 0.95 13.39
N ASN A 69 9.79 0.36 13.96
CA ASN A 69 9.75 -0.17 15.33
C ASN A 69 9.73 0.95 16.39
N SER A 70 10.25 2.14 16.09
CA SER A 70 10.11 3.36 16.92
C SER A 70 8.79 4.11 16.69
N GLU A 71 7.92 3.61 15.81
CA GLU A 71 6.65 4.22 15.41
C GLU A 71 6.77 5.57 14.67
N GLU A 72 7.98 5.97 14.28
CA GLU A 72 8.19 7.14 13.42
C GLU A 72 7.59 6.90 12.04
N PHE A 73 7.67 5.66 11.53
CA PHE A 73 7.08 5.24 10.27
C PHE A 73 5.90 4.28 10.50
N SER A 74 4.81 4.50 9.76
CA SER A 74 3.69 3.56 9.73
C SER A 74 4.02 2.35 8.87
N GLY A 75 3.87 1.14 9.43
CA GLY A 75 4.06 -0.11 8.69
C GLY A 75 3.16 -0.22 7.45
N CYS A 76 1.92 0.26 7.54
CA CYS A 76 0.98 0.27 6.40
C CYS A 76 1.42 1.24 5.29
N GLU A 77 1.91 2.44 5.65
CA GLU A 77 2.44 3.40 4.67
C GLU A 77 3.69 2.84 3.97
N VAL A 78 4.59 2.20 4.72
CA VAL A 78 5.79 1.54 4.19
C VAL A 78 5.42 0.41 3.22
N VAL A 79 4.52 -0.50 3.61
CA VAL A 79 4.07 -1.60 2.75
C VAL A 79 3.47 -1.05 1.46
N ARG A 80 2.65 -0.01 1.53
CA ARG A 80 2.04 0.60 0.34
C ARG A 80 3.07 1.21 -0.61
N ALA A 81 4.03 1.95 -0.07
CA ALA A 81 5.09 2.55 -0.87
C ALA A 81 5.98 1.46 -1.52
N ILE A 82 6.32 0.39 -0.80
CA ILE A 82 7.04 -0.77 -1.36
C ILE A 82 6.24 -1.42 -2.51
N LYS A 83 4.92 -1.65 -2.34
CA LYS A 83 4.06 -2.20 -3.39
C LYS A 83 4.03 -1.32 -4.65
N LYS A 84 4.05 0.00 -4.47
CA LYS A 84 4.15 0.96 -5.58
C LYS A 84 5.45 0.78 -6.37
N LYS A 85 6.57 0.54 -5.70
CA LYS A 85 7.86 0.23 -6.36
C LYS A 85 7.84 -1.10 -7.09
N ILE A 86 7.25 -2.13 -6.48
CA ILE A 86 7.10 -3.46 -7.10
C ILE A 86 6.24 -3.38 -8.37
N SER A 87 5.19 -2.56 -8.37
CA SER A 87 4.34 -2.29 -9.55
C SER A 87 5.01 -1.41 -10.62
N GLY A 88 6.23 -0.92 -10.37
CA GLY A 88 6.98 -0.06 -11.29
C GLY A 88 7.56 -0.83 -12.48
N LYS A 89 8.36 -0.14 -13.31
CA LYS A 89 9.00 -0.74 -14.52
C LYS A 89 10.45 -1.18 -14.30
N SER A 90 11.11 -0.66 -13.28
CA SER A 90 12.55 -0.90 -13.04
C SER A 90 12.74 -2.24 -12.33
N VAL A 91 13.30 -3.22 -13.04
CA VAL A 91 13.56 -4.57 -12.50
C VAL A 91 14.50 -4.52 -11.29
N VAL A 92 15.48 -3.61 -11.31
CA VAL A 92 16.39 -3.39 -10.17
C VAL A 92 15.61 -2.86 -8.97
N SER A 93 14.82 -1.80 -9.18
CA SER A 93 14.02 -1.22 -8.09
C SER A 93 13.02 -2.22 -7.52
N GLN A 94 12.37 -3.02 -8.37
CA GLN A 94 11.49 -4.11 -7.95
C GLN A 94 12.24 -5.11 -7.07
N ARG A 95 13.38 -5.65 -7.52
CA ARG A 95 14.19 -6.61 -6.77
C ARG A 95 14.57 -6.06 -5.39
N LEU A 96 15.14 -4.86 -5.36
CA LEU A 96 15.57 -4.22 -4.10
C LEU A 96 14.38 -3.94 -3.17
N SER A 97 13.21 -3.62 -3.73
CA SER A 97 11.96 -3.45 -2.95
C SER A 97 11.50 -4.76 -2.31
N LEU A 98 11.71 -5.91 -2.98
CA LEU A 98 11.40 -7.22 -2.42
C LEU A 98 12.37 -7.58 -1.29
N ASP A 99 13.66 -7.29 -1.45
CA ASP A 99 14.66 -7.50 -0.40
C ASP A 99 14.38 -6.62 0.83
N LEU A 100 13.95 -5.36 0.61
CA LEU A 100 13.50 -4.47 1.68
C LEU A 100 12.24 -4.99 2.36
N LEU A 101 11.23 -5.43 1.60
CA LEU A 101 10.00 -6.00 2.17
C LEU A 101 10.30 -7.20 3.05
N GLU A 102 11.16 -8.10 2.57
CA GLU A 102 11.62 -9.24 3.35
C GLU A 102 12.26 -8.79 4.66
N ALA A 103 13.24 -7.87 4.61
CA ALA A 103 13.87 -7.33 5.80
C ALA A 103 12.86 -6.76 6.79
N CYS A 104 11.89 -5.97 6.31
CA CYS A 104 10.84 -5.41 7.16
C CYS A 104 9.95 -6.49 7.77
N THR A 105 9.52 -7.51 7.02
CA THR A 105 8.70 -8.61 7.57
C THR A 105 9.43 -9.46 8.60
N MET A 106 10.76 -9.59 8.49
CA MET A 106 11.58 -10.33 9.45
C MET A 106 11.90 -9.53 10.72
N ASN A 107 11.88 -8.20 10.66
CA ASN A 107 12.32 -7.33 11.76
C ASN A 107 11.20 -6.50 12.39
N CYS A 108 10.03 -6.41 11.75
CA CYS A 108 8.93 -5.54 12.17
C CYS A 108 7.62 -6.33 12.23
N GLU A 109 7.16 -6.64 13.43
CA GLU A 109 5.89 -7.38 13.64
C GLU A 109 4.68 -6.66 13.02
N LYS A 110 4.67 -5.32 13.05
CA LYS A 110 3.62 -4.51 12.42
C LYS A 110 3.55 -4.72 10.90
N VAL A 111 4.70 -4.81 10.23
CA VAL A 111 4.76 -5.05 8.78
C VAL A 111 4.38 -6.50 8.47
N PHE A 112 4.84 -7.45 9.27
CA PHE A 112 4.42 -8.84 9.14
C PHE A 112 2.90 -8.98 9.24
N SER A 113 2.28 -8.37 10.26
CA SER A 113 0.83 -8.39 10.47
C SER A 113 0.06 -7.74 9.33
N GLU A 114 0.53 -6.61 8.81
CA GLU A 114 -0.07 -5.95 7.65
C GLU A 114 -0.07 -6.89 6.43
N VAL A 115 1.10 -7.43 6.08
CA VAL A 115 1.27 -8.35 4.94
C VAL A 115 0.48 -9.64 5.12
N ALA A 116 0.38 -10.16 6.34
CA ALA A 116 -0.40 -11.35 6.66
C ALA A 116 -1.92 -11.12 6.62
N SER A 117 -2.36 -9.89 6.88
CA SER A 117 -3.77 -9.49 6.84
C SER A 117 -4.26 -9.22 5.41
N GLU A 118 -3.36 -8.78 4.53
CA GLU A 118 -3.65 -8.69 3.11
C GLU A 118 -3.80 -10.10 2.51
N LYS A 119 -4.67 -10.24 1.50
CA LYS A 119 -4.72 -11.48 0.72
C LYS A 119 -3.36 -11.66 0.06
N LEU A 120 -2.54 -12.54 0.65
CA LEU A 120 -1.20 -12.89 0.18
C LEU A 120 -1.18 -13.10 -1.35
N ASP A 121 -2.26 -13.65 -1.92
CA ASP A 121 -2.50 -13.81 -3.36
C ASP A 121 -2.25 -12.56 -4.22
N GLU A 122 -2.51 -11.35 -3.74
CA GLU A 122 -2.29 -10.12 -4.52
C GLU A 122 -0.80 -9.74 -4.56
N MET A 123 -0.09 -9.88 -3.43
CA MET A 123 1.36 -9.71 -3.39
C MET A 123 2.08 -10.81 -4.18
N LEU A 124 1.66 -12.07 -4.04
CA LEU A 124 2.23 -13.22 -4.74
C LEU A 124 2.00 -13.15 -6.26
N ARG A 125 0.87 -12.60 -6.72
CA ARG A 125 0.60 -12.39 -8.16
C ARG A 125 1.50 -11.35 -8.80
N MET A 126 1.98 -10.36 -8.03
CA MET A 126 2.92 -9.35 -8.53
C MET A 126 4.37 -9.85 -8.55
N ILE A 127 4.65 -10.91 -7.82
CA ILE A 127 6.00 -11.40 -7.54
C ILE A 127 6.11 -12.81 -8.14
N ASP A 128 6.43 -12.91 -9.43
CA ASP A 128 6.82 -14.19 -10.06
C ASP A 128 8.25 -14.61 -9.60
N ASN A 129 8.57 -14.37 -8.33
CA ASN A 129 9.84 -14.70 -7.69
C ASN A 129 9.59 -15.78 -6.65
N ARG A 130 9.54 -17.03 -7.13
CA ARG A 130 9.34 -18.28 -6.37
C ARG A 130 10.10 -18.35 -5.04
N ARG A 131 11.28 -17.72 -4.96
CA ARG A 131 12.14 -17.69 -3.76
C ARG A 131 11.56 -16.83 -2.65
N LEU A 132 11.04 -15.64 -2.96
CA LEU A 132 10.44 -14.73 -1.97
C LEU A 132 9.15 -15.32 -1.40
N ILE A 133 8.30 -15.91 -2.26
CA ILE A 133 7.09 -16.63 -1.86
C ILE A 133 7.42 -17.73 -0.85
N THR A 134 8.48 -18.49 -1.11
CA THR A 134 8.92 -19.57 -0.22
C THR A 134 9.44 -19.02 1.11
N ARG A 135 10.12 -17.88 1.12
CA ARG A 135 10.69 -17.26 2.33
C ARG A 135 9.62 -16.60 3.19
N ILE A 136 8.73 -15.79 2.60
CA ILE A 136 7.58 -15.19 3.28
C ILE A 136 6.63 -16.28 3.78
N GLY A 137 6.34 -17.31 2.96
CA GLY A 137 5.50 -18.43 3.37
C GLY A 137 6.08 -19.24 4.54
N LYS A 138 7.41 -19.44 4.57
CA LYS A 138 8.10 -20.03 5.73
C LYS A 138 8.01 -19.12 6.96
N GLY A 139 8.22 -17.82 6.82
CA GLY A 139 8.04 -16.85 7.90
C GLY A 139 6.62 -16.88 8.47
N TYR A 140 5.61 -16.88 7.58
CA TYR A 140 4.20 -16.99 7.95
C TYR A 140 3.89 -18.27 8.73
N ALA A 141 4.40 -19.42 8.27
CA ALA A 141 4.23 -20.70 8.95
C ALA A 141 4.91 -20.73 10.34
N ILE A 142 6.08 -20.10 10.49
CA ILE A 142 6.77 -19.99 11.78
C ILE A 142 5.95 -19.12 12.74
N VAL A 143 5.47 -17.96 12.30
CA VAL A 143 4.68 -17.06 13.17
C VAL A 143 3.33 -17.69 13.56
N LYS A 144 2.65 -18.38 12.64
CA LYS A 144 1.46 -19.19 12.93
C LYS A 144 1.75 -20.32 13.92
N GLY A 145 2.87 -21.03 13.75
CA GLY A 145 3.29 -22.12 14.65
C GLY A 145 3.70 -21.66 16.05
N LEU A 146 4.14 -20.40 16.19
CA LEU A 146 4.48 -19.78 17.47
C LEU A 146 3.27 -19.18 18.22
N GLY A 147 2.05 -19.31 17.70
CA GLY A 147 0.83 -18.87 18.39
C GLY A 147 0.69 -17.36 18.59
N ARG A 148 1.38 -16.53 17.78
CA ARG A 148 1.31 -15.06 17.86
C ARG A 148 0.16 -14.44 17.05
N VAL A 149 -0.81 -15.25 16.61
CA VAL A 149 -2.05 -14.81 15.93
C VAL A 149 -3.22 -15.69 16.35
#